data_AF-A0A4Y3M640-F1
#
_entry.id   AF-A0A4Y3M640-F1
#
_cell.length_a   1.000
_cell.length_b   1.000
_cell.length_c   1.000
_cell.angle_alpha   90.00
_cell.angle_beta   90.00
_cell.angle_gamma   90.00
#
_symmetry.space_group_name_H-M   'P 1'
#
loop_
_entity.id
_entity.type
_entity.pdbx_description
1 polymer ?
#
loop_
_entity_poly.entity_id
_entity_poly.type
_entity_poly.pdbx_seq_one_letter_code
_entity_poly.pdbx_strand_id
1 'polypeptide(L)'
;MTSIVLGQGRDGSDTCIDLPELLATRLLVQGNSGSGKSHLLRRLLEQTATLVQQVMIDPEGDFVTLADHYGHLVIDVEDQSEASLRAAGERVRAHRASVVLNLEQVEAEMQLRAAGAFLNGMFEAPRAHWYPVLVVVDEAQLFAPVAGGRYIR
;
A
#
# COMPACT_ATOMS: atom_id res chain seq x y z
N MET A 1 18.60 3.81 -13.72
CA MET A 1 18.25 3.70 -12.29
C MET A 1 17.25 4.78 -11.99
N THR A 2 16.10 4.41 -11.42
CA THR A 2 15.02 5.35 -11.15
C THR A 2 15.06 5.69 -9.68
N SER A 3 15.54 6.90 -9.38
CA SER A 3 15.76 7.39 -8.02
C SER A 3 14.56 8.19 -7.54
N ILE A 4 14.07 7.88 -6.35
CA ILE A 4 12.99 8.57 -5.64
C ILE A 4 13.64 9.51 -4.64
N VAL A 5 13.35 10.81 -4.72
CA VAL A 5 13.86 11.79 -3.76
C VAL A 5 12.91 11.88 -2.58
N LEU A 6 13.35 11.45 -1.40
CA LEU A 6 12.57 11.49 -0.16
C LEU A 6 12.59 12.86 0.51
N GLY A 7 13.69 13.59 0.38
CA GLY A 7 13.92 14.84 1.09
C GLY A 7 15.38 15.27 1.00
N GLN A 8 15.79 16.18 1.88
CA GLN A 8 17.18 16.65 1.95
C GLN A 8 17.83 16.25 3.28
N GLY A 9 19.09 15.85 3.20
CA GLY A 9 19.96 15.60 4.35
C GLY A 9 20.38 16.90 5.04
N ARG A 10 21.10 16.76 6.15
CA ARG A 10 21.57 17.91 6.96
C ARG A 10 22.53 18.83 6.21
N ASP A 11 23.19 18.31 5.18
CA ASP A 11 24.10 19.02 4.28
C ASP A 11 23.37 19.64 3.07
N GLY A 12 22.05 19.51 3.00
CA GLY A 12 21.23 19.99 1.88
C GLY A 12 21.25 19.08 0.66
N SER A 13 21.95 17.94 0.70
CA SER A 13 21.96 16.97 -0.39
C SER A 13 20.66 16.16 -0.43
N ASP A 14 20.23 15.75 -1.61
CA ASP A 14 19.04 14.92 -1.76
C ASP A 14 19.26 13.53 -1.16
N THR A 15 18.30 13.10 -0.33
CA THR A 15 18.20 11.73 0.17
C THR A 15 17.31 10.93 -0.77
N CYS A 16 17.88 9.87 -1.32
CA CYS A 16 17.26 9.09 -2.38
C CYS A 16 17.02 7.62 -1.99
N ILE A 17 15.99 7.02 -2.57
CA ILE A 17 15.78 5.57 -2.60
C ILE A 17 15.79 5.11 -4.07
N ASP A 18 16.47 4.00 -4.37
CA ASP A 18 16.38 3.36 -5.67
C ASP A 18 15.09 2.52 -5.76
N LEU A 19 14.24 2.80 -6.75
CA LEU A 19 12.96 2.11 -6.91
C LEU A 19 13.12 0.60 -7.18
N PRO A 20 14.01 0.14 -8.09
CA PRO A 20 14.29 -1.29 -8.24
C PRO A 20 14.68 -1.99 -6.93
N GLU A 21 15.56 -1.38 -6.12
CA GLU A 21 15.93 -1.91 -4.81
C GLU A 21 14.72 -1.97 -3.86
N LEU A 22 13.90 -0.93 -3.82
CA LEU A 22 12.67 -0.92 -3.02
C LEU A 22 11.71 -2.04 -3.44
N LEU A 23 11.53 -2.27 -4.74
CA LEU A 23 10.66 -3.34 -5.26
C LEU A 23 11.19 -4.76 -5.00
N ALA A 24 12.50 -4.89 -4.76
CA ALA A 24 13.13 -6.16 -4.38
C ALA A 24 13.16 -6.38 -2.86
N THR A 25 12.84 -5.36 -2.07
CA THR A 25 13.00 -5.37 -0.60
C THR A 25 11.71 -4.90 0.09
N ARG A 26 11.82 -4.51 1.37
CA ARG A 26 10.72 -3.98 2.18
C ARG A 26 11.20 -2.71 2.87
N LEU A 27 10.37 -1.67 2.86
CA LEU A 27 10.61 -0.44 3.60
C LEU A 27 9.66 -0.38 4.80
N LEU A 28 10.22 -0.15 5.99
CA LEU A 28 9.46 0.19 7.18
C LEU A 28 9.66 1.67 7.48
N VAL A 29 8.56 2.42 7.56
CA VAL A 29 8.57 3.82 7.99
C VAL A 29 7.98 3.89 9.39
N GLN A 30 8.78 4.33 10.36
CA GLN A 30 8.36 4.43 11.76
C GLN A 30 8.70 5.81 12.32
N GLY A 31 7.80 6.33 13.15
CA GLY A 31 7.92 7.64 13.76
C GLY A 31 6.66 8.01 14.54
N ASN A 32 6.80 8.87 15.54
CA ASN A 32 5.68 9.35 16.34
C ASN A 32 4.71 10.20 15.48
N SER A 33 3.51 10.46 15.99
CA SER A 33 2.59 11.42 15.35
C SER A 33 3.29 12.77 15.13
N GLY A 34 3.07 13.39 13.96
CA GLY A 34 3.74 14.63 13.54
C GLY A 34 5.19 14.49 13.05
N SER A 35 5.76 13.28 12.99
CA SER A 35 7.14 13.07 12.50
C SER A 35 7.29 13.15 10.97
N GLY A 36 6.18 13.28 10.22
CA GLY A 36 6.18 13.37 8.77
C GLY A 36 6.08 12.02 8.03
N LYS A 37 5.64 10.94 8.69
CA LYS A 37 5.44 9.62 8.04
C LYS A 37 4.54 9.70 6.81
N SER A 38 3.34 10.25 6.97
CA SER A 38 2.36 10.38 5.89
C SER A 38 2.90 11.26 4.77
N HIS A 39 3.69 12.30 5.10
CA HIS A 39 4.37 13.12 4.10
C HIS A 39 5.41 12.34 3.30
N LEU A 40 6.23 11.52 3.96
CA LEU A 40 7.22 10.66 3.29
C LEU A 40 6.54 9.62 2.39
N LEU A 41 5.51 8.93 2.91
CA LEU A 41 4.76 7.94 2.15
C LEU A 41 4.07 8.57 0.95
N ARG A 42 3.40 9.71 1.14
CA ARG A 42 2.74 10.43 0.05
C ARG A 42 3.74 10.85 -1.02
N ARG A 43 4.91 11.38 -0.65
CA ARG A 43 5.96 11.76 -1.60
C ARG A 43 6.50 10.56 -2.39
N LEU A 44 6.68 9.42 -1.73
CA LEU A 44 7.08 8.17 -2.38
C LEU A 44 6.01 7.68 -3.35
N LEU A 45 4.74 7.68 -2.93
CA LEU A 45 3.60 7.26 -3.74
C LEU A 45 3.43 8.17 -4.98
N GLU A 46 3.48 9.49 -4.81
CA GLU A 46 3.39 10.47 -5.90
C GLU A 46 4.49 10.25 -6.95
N GLN A 47 5.75 10.10 -6.52
CA GLN A 47 6.87 9.90 -7.45
C GLN A 47 6.85 8.53 -8.15
N THR A 48 6.14 7.54 -7.60
CA THR A 48 6.09 6.19 -8.15
C THR A 48 4.78 5.84 -8.85
N ALA A 49 3.78 6.72 -8.81
CA ALA A 49 2.41 6.46 -9.27
C ALA A 49 2.31 6.07 -10.75
N THR A 50 3.17 6.62 -11.61
CA THR A 50 3.21 6.32 -13.06
C THR A 50 4.27 5.30 -13.44
N LEU A 51 5.06 4.83 -12.48
CA LEU A 51 6.23 3.98 -12.70
C LEU A 51 5.96 2.50 -12.39
N VAL A 52 5.13 2.24 -11.39
CA VAL A 52 4.80 0.89 -10.92
C VAL A 52 3.35 0.82 -10.48
N GLN A 53 2.73 -0.34 -10.62
CA GLN A 53 1.40 -0.58 -10.05
C GLN A 53 1.46 -0.38 -8.52
N GLN A 54 0.49 0.34 -7.96
CA GLN A 54 0.39 0.63 -6.54
C GLN A 54 -0.88 0.04 -5.94
N VAL A 55 -0.77 -0.54 -4.75
CA VAL A 55 -1.90 -0.98 -3.94
C VAL A 55 -1.75 -0.36 -2.57
N MET A 56 -2.65 0.54 -2.22
CA MET A 56 -2.65 1.22 -0.91
C MET A 56 -3.74 0.61 -0.05
N ILE A 57 -3.37 0.14 1.14
CA ILE A 57 -4.29 -0.27 2.20
C ILE A 57 -4.40 0.91 3.15
N ASP A 58 -5.56 1.55 3.19
CA ASP A 58 -5.74 2.89 3.78
C ASP A 58 -6.83 2.89 4.86
N PRO A 59 -6.49 2.61 6.13
CA PRO A 59 -7.39 2.66 7.27
C PRO A 59 -7.94 4.05 7.59
N GLU A 60 -7.22 5.11 7.22
CA GLU A 60 -7.55 6.49 7.62
C GLU A 60 -8.15 7.31 6.46
N GLY A 61 -8.12 6.80 5.23
CA GLY A 61 -8.67 7.48 4.04
C GLY A 61 -7.78 8.60 3.49
N ASP A 62 -6.53 8.70 3.94
CA ASP A 62 -5.60 9.78 3.61
C ASP A 62 -5.15 9.79 2.13
N PHE A 63 -5.23 8.63 1.45
CA PHE A 63 -4.76 8.44 0.09
C PHE A 63 -5.85 8.51 -0.98
N VAL A 64 -7.11 8.66 -0.61
CA VAL A 64 -8.21 8.80 -1.59
C VAL A 64 -7.96 9.99 -2.54
N THR A 65 -7.49 11.13 -2.02
CA THR A 65 -7.15 12.30 -2.85
C THR A 65 -6.00 12.06 -3.83
N LEU A 66 -5.09 11.13 -3.50
CA LEU A 66 -4.02 10.72 -4.40
C LEU A 66 -4.59 9.94 -5.59
N ALA A 67 -5.62 9.12 -5.34
CA ALA A 67 -6.27 8.33 -6.38
C ALA A 67 -6.87 9.21 -7.47
N ASP A 68 -7.57 10.28 -7.08
CA ASP A 68 -8.17 11.25 -8.01
C ASP A 68 -7.12 11.88 -8.94
N HIS A 69 -5.93 12.17 -8.40
CA HIS A 69 -4.87 12.85 -9.16
C HIS A 69 -4.18 11.93 -10.18
N TYR A 70 -3.98 10.66 -9.84
CA TYR A 70 -3.22 9.70 -10.66
C TYR A 70 -4.10 8.68 -11.40
N GLY A 71 -5.43 8.75 -11.23
CA GLY A 71 -6.38 7.83 -11.85
C GLY A 71 -6.37 6.43 -11.23
N HIS A 72 -6.03 6.33 -9.94
CA HIS A 72 -6.12 5.07 -9.22
C HIS A 72 -7.59 4.75 -8.94
N LEU A 73 -7.94 3.46 -8.93
CA LEU A 73 -9.25 3.03 -8.50
C LEU A 73 -9.39 3.23 -6.99
N VAL A 74 -10.55 3.66 -6.53
CA VAL A 74 -10.90 3.64 -5.10
C VAL A 74 -11.90 2.51 -4.90
N ILE A 75 -11.62 1.63 -3.94
CA ILE A 75 -12.55 0.60 -3.48
C ILE A 75 -12.93 0.95 -2.05
N ASP A 76 -14.15 1.47 -1.88
CA ASP A 76 -14.75 1.64 -0.57
C ASP A 76 -15.16 0.28 -0.03
N VAL A 77 -14.46 -0.18 1.00
CA VAL A 77 -14.56 -1.56 1.48
C VAL A 77 -15.87 -1.82 2.24
N GLU A 78 -16.47 -0.79 2.84
CA GLU A 78 -17.74 -0.88 3.58
C GLU A 78 -18.86 -1.53 2.74
N ASP A 79 -18.90 -1.23 1.44
CA ASP A 79 -19.91 -1.74 0.51
C ASP A 79 -19.56 -3.10 -0.11
N GLN A 80 -18.48 -3.74 0.34
CA GLN A 80 -17.92 -4.94 -0.30
C GLN A 80 -17.96 -6.17 0.60
N SER A 81 -18.25 -7.31 -0.03
CA SER A 81 -18.06 -8.62 0.57
C SER A 81 -16.62 -9.10 0.40
N GLU A 82 -16.15 -10.01 1.25
CA GLU A 82 -14.83 -10.66 1.05
C GLU A 82 -14.70 -11.34 -0.31
N ALA A 83 -15.79 -11.92 -0.83
CA ALA A 83 -15.81 -12.55 -2.14
C ALA A 83 -15.64 -11.52 -3.28
N SER A 84 -16.27 -10.34 -3.18
CA SER A 84 -16.11 -9.28 -4.17
C SER A 84 -14.73 -8.64 -4.09
N LEU A 85 -14.16 -8.47 -2.89
CA LEU A 85 -12.79 -8.01 -2.70
C LEU A 85 -11.75 -8.96 -3.30
N ARG A 86 -11.92 -10.27 -3.11
CA ARG A 86 -11.05 -11.28 -3.74
C ARG A 86 -11.11 -11.20 -5.26
N ALA A 87 -12.32 -11.12 -5.83
CA ALA A 87 -12.49 -10.94 -7.27
C ALA A 87 -11.94 -9.60 -7.77
N ALA A 88 -12.01 -8.53 -6.96
CA ALA A 88 -11.40 -7.25 -7.28
C ALA A 88 -9.87 -7.35 -7.32
N GLY A 89 -9.25 -8.02 -6.34
CA GLY A 89 -7.80 -8.25 -6.31
C GLY A 89 -7.28 -9.00 -7.54
N GLU A 90 -7.99 -10.04 -7.97
CA GLU A 90 -7.67 -10.77 -9.20
C GLU A 90 -7.68 -9.84 -10.43
N ARG A 91 -8.74 -9.03 -10.58
CA ARG A 91 -8.89 -8.09 -11.72
C ARG A 91 -7.87 -6.97 -11.69
N VAL A 92 -7.64 -6.37 -10.51
CA VAL A 92 -6.64 -5.32 -10.31
C VAL A 92 -5.26 -5.81 -10.75
N ARG A 93 -4.89 -7.04 -10.38
CA ARG A 93 -3.63 -7.65 -10.81
C ARG A 93 -3.60 -7.92 -12.31
N ALA A 94 -4.68 -8.49 -12.87
CA ALA A 94 -4.76 -8.82 -14.29
C ALA A 94 -4.61 -7.59 -15.19
N HIS A 95 -5.21 -6.47 -14.79
CA HIS A 95 -5.23 -5.21 -15.54
C HIS A 95 -4.11 -4.23 -15.16
N ARG A 96 -3.30 -4.56 -14.14
CA ARG A 96 -2.27 -3.67 -13.57
C ARG A 96 -2.82 -2.31 -13.11
N ALA A 97 -4.06 -2.27 -12.66
CA ALA A 97 -4.66 -1.05 -12.14
C ALA A 97 -4.03 -0.71 -10.78
N SER A 98 -3.70 0.56 -10.54
CA SER A 98 -3.38 1.02 -9.19
C SER A 98 -4.66 1.26 -8.41
N VAL A 99 -4.65 0.98 -7.10
CA VAL A 99 -5.87 1.00 -6.28
C VAL A 99 -5.62 1.47 -4.85
N VAL A 100 -6.55 2.24 -4.31
CA VAL A 100 -6.70 2.52 -2.88
C VAL A 100 -7.84 1.67 -2.33
N LEU A 101 -7.54 0.84 -1.34
CA LEU A 101 -8.54 0.18 -0.51
C LEU A 101 -8.86 1.11 0.65
N ASN A 102 -9.99 1.81 0.55
CA ASN A 102 -10.47 2.71 1.58
C ASN A 102 -11.19 1.90 2.67
N LEU A 103 -10.61 1.93 3.87
CA LEU A 103 -11.06 1.18 5.04
C LEU A 103 -11.59 2.10 6.17
N GLU A 104 -11.68 3.41 5.92
CA GLU A 104 -12.05 4.44 6.91
C GLU A 104 -13.37 4.13 7.63
N GLN A 105 -14.36 3.63 6.90
CA GLN A 105 -15.70 3.31 7.43
C GLN A 105 -15.85 1.85 7.88
N VAL A 106 -14.74 1.09 7.94
CA VAL A 106 -14.75 -0.34 8.27
C VAL A 106 -14.21 -0.54 9.68
N GLU A 107 -14.97 -1.29 10.50
CA GLU A 107 -14.55 -1.70 11.84
C GLU A 107 -13.19 -2.42 11.82
N ALA A 108 -12.32 -2.12 12.80
CA ALA A 108 -10.93 -2.57 12.83
C ALA A 108 -10.75 -4.10 12.65
N GLU A 109 -11.63 -4.91 13.23
CA GLU A 109 -11.59 -6.38 13.10
C GLU A 109 -11.85 -6.83 11.65
N MET A 110 -12.69 -6.10 10.92
CA MET A 110 -13.03 -6.39 9.53
C MET A 110 -11.96 -5.87 8.57
N GLN A 111 -11.24 -4.81 8.90
CA GLN A 111 -10.21 -4.23 8.03
C GLN A 111 -9.15 -5.26 7.61
N LEU A 112 -8.64 -6.05 8.57
CA LEU A 112 -7.64 -7.09 8.30
C LEU A 112 -8.19 -8.20 7.39
N ARG A 113 -9.44 -8.63 7.62
CA ARG A 113 -10.08 -9.66 6.78
C ARG A 113 -10.29 -9.16 5.37
N ALA A 114 -10.79 -7.94 5.21
CA ALA A 114 -11.03 -7.31 3.92
C ALA A 114 -9.74 -7.13 3.11
N ALA A 115 -8.70 -6.53 3.72
CA ALA A 115 -7.40 -6.38 3.09
C ALA A 115 -6.79 -7.74 2.72
N GLY A 116 -6.90 -8.74 3.61
CA GLY A 116 -6.47 -10.11 3.34
C GLY A 116 -7.20 -10.75 2.16
N ALA A 117 -8.53 -10.62 2.08
CA ALA A 117 -9.33 -11.15 0.99
C ALA A 117 -8.91 -10.55 -0.37
N PHE A 118 -8.70 -9.23 -0.42
CA PHE A 118 -8.22 -8.54 -1.61
C PHE A 118 -6.82 -9.01 -2.04
N LEU A 119 -5.86 -9.04 -1.10
CA LEU A 119 -4.49 -9.46 -1.38
C LEU A 119 -4.44 -10.94 -1.82
N ASN A 120 -5.27 -11.81 -1.24
CA ASN A 120 -5.42 -13.20 -1.68
C ASN A 120 -5.85 -13.28 -3.15
N GLY A 121 -6.82 -12.47 -3.57
CA GLY A 121 -7.19 -12.38 -4.98
C GLY A 121 -6.04 -11.97 -5.90
N MET A 122 -5.19 -11.03 -5.45
CA MET A 122 -3.98 -10.67 -6.20
C MET A 122 -2.96 -11.81 -6.31
N PHE A 123 -2.90 -12.72 -5.33
CA PHE A 123 -2.05 -13.91 -5.38
C PHE A 123 -2.63 -15.02 -6.25
N GLU A 124 -3.96 -15.13 -6.32
CA GLU A 124 -4.67 -16.12 -7.14
C GLU A 124 -4.60 -15.82 -8.65
N ALA A 125 -4.32 -14.56 -9.01
CA ALA A 125 -4.13 -14.16 -10.40
C ALA A 125 -3.05 -15.01 -11.12
N PRO A 126 -3.25 -15.37 -12.41
CA PRO A 126 -2.30 -16.18 -13.16
C PRO A 126 -0.88 -15.59 -13.14
N ARG A 127 0.13 -16.46 -13.08
CA ARG A 127 1.57 -16.09 -13.04
C ARG A 127 1.97 -15.09 -14.14
N ALA A 128 1.31 -15.13 -15.30
CA ALA A 128 1.55 -14.19 -16.41
C ALA A 128 1.23 -12.71 -16.05
N HIS A 129 0.48 -12.46 -14.97
CA HIS A 129 0.15 -11.13 -14.46
C HIS A 129 1.02 -10.68 -13.28
N TRP A 130 2.06 -11.45 -12.92
CA TRP A 130 2.91 -11.17 -11.77
C TRP A 130 4.02 -10.15 -12.10
N TYR A 131 3.59 -8.95 -12.47
CA TYR A 131 4.46 -7.78 -12.60
C TYR A 131 4.80 -7.21 -11.21
N PRO A 132 5.87 -6.40 -11.10
CA PRO A 132 6.19 -5.68 -9.86
C PRO A 132 5.01 -4.79 -9.43
N VAL A 133 4.71 -4.81 -8.14
CA VAL A 133 3.67 -4.01 -7.50
C VAL A 133 4.24 -3.46 -6.21
N LEU A 134 4.03 -2.18 -5.95
CA LEU A 134 4.28 -1.56 -4.66
C LEU A 134 3.00 -1.66 -3.81
N VAL A 135 3.05 -2.49 -2.77
CA VAL A 135 1.97 -2.57 -1.77
C VAL A 135 2.35 -1.71 -0.57
N VAL A 136 1.53 -0.71 -0.27
CA VAL A 136 1.71 0.20 0.86
C VAL A 136 0.59 -0.05 1.86
N VAL A 137 0.95 -0.23 3.12
CA VAL A 137 0.01 -0.41 4.22
C VAL A 137 0.21 0.73 5.19
N ASP A 138 -0.77 1.62 5.30
CA ASP A 138 -0.74 2.66 6.31
C ASP A 138 -1.16 2.13 7.68
N GLU A 139 -0.70 2.81 8.73
CA GLU A 139 -0.96 2.45 10.12
C GLU A 139 -0.82 0.93 10.35
N ALA A 140 0.28 0.36 9.79
CA ALA A 140 0.48 -1.08 9.67
C ALA A 140 0.40 -1.85 11.00
N GLN A 141 0.59 -1.17 12.13
CA GLN A 141 0.40 -1.75 13.46
C GLN A 141 -1.05 -2.18 13.75
N LEU A 142 -2.06 -1.61 13.07
CA LEU A 142 -3.45 -2.05 13.16
C LEU A 142 -3.64 -3.48 12.62
N PHE A 143 -2.78 -3.87 11.67
CA PHE A 143 -2.78 -5.19 11.05
C PHE A 143 -1.75 -6.14 11.68
N ALA A 144 -0.86 -5.62 12.52
CA ALA A 144 0.11 -6.43 13.24
C ALA A 144 -0.59 -7.16 14.40
N PRO A 145 -0.50 -8.49 14.51
CA PRO A 145 -1.12 -9.21 15.61
C PRO A 145 -0.55 -8.75 16.95
N VAL A 146 -1.41 -8.32 17.87
CA VAL A 146 -1.05 -8.03 19.29
C VAL A 146 -0.81 -9.33 20.09
N ALA A 147 -0.86 -10.49 19.43
CA ALA A 147 -0.58 -11.77 20.05
C ALA A 147 0.90 -11.85 20.44
N GLY A 148 1.18 -11.69 21.74
CA GLY A 148 2.49 -11.91 22.34
C GLY A 148 3.14 -13.18 21.79
N GLY A 149 4.39 -13.03 21.37
CA GLY A 149 5.16 -14.08 20.70
C GLY A 149 5.08 -15.40 21.45
N ARG A 150 4.41 -16.39 20.84
CA ARG A 150 4.81 -17.77 21.07
C ARG A 150 6.01 -18.03 20.17
N TYR A 151 7.15 -18.19 20.83
CA TYR A 151 8.44 -18.61 20.30
C TYR A 151 8.32 -19.47 19.05
N ILE A 152 8.90 -18.99 17.96
CA ILE A 152 9.31 -19.84 16.85
C ILE A 152 10.66 -20.42 17.28
N ARG A 153 10.70 -21.74 17.53
CA ARG A 153 11.95 -22.52 17.55
C ARG A 153 12.34 -22.88 16.14
#